data_AF-A0A5K1FEQ9-F1
#
_entry.id   AF-A0A5K1FEQ9-F1
#
_cell.length_a   1.000
_cell.length_b   1.000
_cell.length_c   1.000
_cell.angle_alpha   90.00
_cell.angle_beta   90.00
_cell.angle_gamma   90.00
#
_symmetry.space_group_name_H-M   'P 1'
#
loop_
_entity.id
_entity.type
_entity.pdbx_description
1 polymer ?
#
loop_
_entity_poly.entity_id
_entity_poly.type
_entity_poly.pdbx_seq_one_letter_code
_entity_poly.pdbx_strand_id
1 'polypeptide(L)' 'MGTSILMVGLLFLLSFLNGLKVSGQAASSPPTAADLLQVAASLQMYVDELPDMPKINGYTSHKGRPRAAHLTIGMFEKKW' A
#
# COMPACT_ATOMS: atom_id res chain seq x y z
N MET A 1 32.75 19.89 -46.78
CA MET A 1 33.54 19.32 -45.66
C MET A 1 33.31 20.04 -44.33
N GLY A 2 33.16 21.38 -44.27
CA GLY A 2 32.99 22.10 -43.00
C GLY A 2 31.68 21.84 -42.23
N THR A 3 30.55 21.66 -42.92
CA THR A 3 29.23 21.50 -42.28
C THR A 3 29.05 20.15 -41.58
N SER A 4 29.57 19.05 -42.15
CA SER A 4 29.55 17.73 -41.49
C SER A 4 30.41 17.68 -40.23
N ILE A 5 31.56 18.37 -40.23
CA ILE A 5 32.45 18.45 -39.05
C ILE A 5 31.77 19.23 -37.92
N LEU A 6 31.06 20.32 -38.25
CA LEU A 6 30.29 21.10 -37.28
C LEU A 6 29.12 20.31 -36.67
N MET A 7 28.40 19.52 -37.47
CA MET A 7 27.31 18.66 -36.95
C MET A 7 27.82 17.57 -36.01
N VAL A 8 28.94 16.91 -36.33
CA VAL A 8 29.52 15.88 -35.47
C VAL A 8 30.00 16.49 -34.15
N GLY A 9 30.62 17.67 -34.18
CA GLY A 9 31.00 18.40 -32.96
C GLY A 9 29.80 18.80 -32.10
N LEU A 10 28.70 19.24 -32.71
CA LEU A 10 27.46 19.59 -32.01
C LEU A 10 26.80 18.37 -31.36
N LEU A 11 26.73 17.24 -32.06
CA LEU A 11 26.20 15.98 -31.53
C LEU A 11 27.04 15.46 -30.36
N PHE A 12 28.36 15.61 -30.45
CA PHE A 12 29.26 15.23 -29.36
C PHE A 12 29.06 16.11 -28.12
N LEU A 13 28.93 17.43 -28.31
CA LEU A 13 28.67 18.38 -27.22
C LEU A 13 27.32 18.10 -26.53
N LEU A 14 26.27 17.83 -27.30
CA LEU A 14 24.95 17.48 -26.76
C LEU A 14 24.98 16.17 -25.97
N SER A 15 25.72 15.17 -26.46
CA SER A 15 25.88 13.89 -25.76
C SER A 15 26.64 14.07 -24.44
N PHE A 16 27.69 14.91 -24.45
CA PHE A 16 28.50 15.21 -23.27
C PHE A 16 27.70 15.96 -22.19
N LEU A 17 26.86 16.93 -22.60
CA LEU A 17 25.98 17.68 -21.68
C LEU A 17 24.91 16.80 -21.04
N ASN A 18 24.41 15.78 -21.74
CA ASN A 18 23.45 14.83 -21.17
C ASN A 18 24.13 13.82 -20.22
N GLY A 19 25.37 13.40 -20.52
CA GLY A 19 26.16 12.55 -19.61
C GLY A 19 26.44 13.21 -18.26
N LEU A 20 26.65 14.54 -18.25
CA LEU A 20 26.88 15.28 -17.01
C LEU A 20 25.66 15.30 -16.07
N LYS A 21 24.44 15.23 -16.61
CA LYS A 21 23.20 15.18 -15.81
C LYS A 21 23.01 13.84 -15.10
N VAL A 22 23.52 12.75 -15.69
CA VAL A 22 23.41 11.39 -15.14
C VAL A 22 24.40 11.15 -14.00
N SER A 23 25.58 11.78 -14.04
CA SER A 23 26.63 11.56 -13.03
C SER A 23 26.39 12.24 -11.68
N GLY A 24 25.35 13.07 -11.56
CA GLY A 24 24.98 13.78 -10.33
C GLY A 24 23.89 13.09 -9.50
N GLN A 25 23.48 11.87 -9.89
CA GLN A 25 22.47 11.12 -9.15
C GLN A 25 23.12 10.55 -7.88
N ALA A 26 23.21 11.39 -6.85
CA ALA A 26 23.61 11.00 -5.52
C ALA A 26 22.73 9.82 -5.09
N ALA A 27 23.36 8.76 -4.57
CA ALA A 27 22.64 7.68 -3.91
C ALA A 27 21.73 8.31 -2.86
N SER A 28 20.40 8.15 -3.02
CA SER A 28 19.45 8.65 -2.04
C SER A 28 19.79 8.04 -0.68
N SER A 29 19.91 8.87 0.35
CA SER A 29 20.03 8.38 1.72
C SER A 29 18.89 7.40 2.03
N PRO A 30 19.12 6.36 2.86
CA PRO A 30 18.06 5.48 3.29
C PRO A 30 16.88 6.28 3.85
N PRO A 31 15.63 5.92 3.52
CA PRO A 31 14.46 6.62 4.03
C PRO A 31 14.45 6.58 5.55
N THR A 32 14.15 7.72 6.17
CA THR A 32 14.00 7.85 7.61
C THR A 32 12.64 7.30 8.06
N ALA A 33 12.48 7.08 9.37
CA ALA A 33 11.18 6.66 9.92
C ALA A 33 10.05 7.66 9.60
N ALA A 34 10.36 8.95 9.52
CA ALA A 34 9.40 9.99 9.14
C ALA A 34 8.96 9.84 7.67
N ASP A 35 9.90 9.54 6.76
CA ASP A 35 9.60 9.31 5.35
C ASP A 35 8.70 8.09 5.16
N LEU A 36 8.99 7.00 5.89
CA LEU A 36 8.18 5.78 5.86
C LEU A 36 6.76 6.03 6.40
N LEU A 37 6.62 6.82 7.47
CA LEU A 37 5.32 7.18 8.02
C LEU A 37 4.51 8.04 7.06
N GLN A 38 5.15 9.00 6.41
CA GLN A 38 4.53 9.84 5.39
C GLN A 38 4.02 9.00 4.21
N VAL A 39 4.82 8.05 3.74
CA VAL A 39 4.40 7.11 2.67
C VAL A 39 3.25 6.24 3.15
N ALA A 40 3.34 5.63 4.33
CA ALA A 40 2.29 4.78 4.88
C ALA A 40 0.96 5.52 5.04
N ALA A 41 0.99 6.79 5.47
CA ALA A 41 -0.20 7.63 5.59
C ALA A 41 -0.81 8.03 4.24
N SER A 42 -0.01 8.05 3.17
CA SER A 42 -0.48 8.34 1.81
C SER A 42 -1.11 7.15 1.09
N LEU A 43 -0.90 5.93 1.60
CA LEU A 43 -1.45 4.73 0.98
C LEU A 43 -2.96 4.65 1.21
N GLN A 44 -3.71 4.47 0.12
CA GLN A 44 -5.12 4.13 0.18
C GLN A 44 -5.28 2.74 0.80
N MET A 45 -5.88 2.67 2.00
CA MET A 45 -6.17 1.39 2.62
C MET A 45 -7.39 0.76 1.96
N TYR A 46 -7.19 -0.35 1.26
CA TYR A 46 -8.26 -1.23 0.82
C TYR A 46 -8.67 -2.10 2.00
N VAL A 47 -9.60 -1.60 2.81
CA VAL A 47 -10.24 -2.40 3.84
C VAL A 47 -11.57 -2.88 3.25
N ASP A 48 -11.71 -4.20 3.10
CA ASP A 48 -12.99 -4.80 2.74
C ASP A 48 -14.04 -4.43 3.80
N GLU A 49 -15.28 -4.22 3.37
CA GLU A 49 -16.38 -3.98 4.30
C GLU A 49 -16.47 -5.14 5.30
N LEU A 50 -16.51 -4.79 6.59
CA LEU A 50 -16.62 -5.79 7.63
C LEU A 50 -17.99 -6.50 7.47
N PRO A 51 -18.03 -7.84 7.37
CA PRO A 51 -19.30 -8.53 7.22
C PRO A 51 -20.15 -8.31 8.47
N ASP A 52 -21.47 -8.39 8.30
CA ASP A 52 -22.41 -8.32 9.42
C ASP A 52 -22.09 -9.42 10.44
N MET A 53 -21.63 -8.99 11.62
CA MET A 53 -21.28 -9.91 12.69
C MET A 53 -22.57 -10.53 13.29
N PRO A 54 -22.69 -11.87 13.34
CA PRO A 54 -23.88 -12.50 13.91
C PRO A 54 -23.99 -12.15 15.40
N LYS A 55 -25.15 -11.61 15.79
CA LYS A 55 -25.46 -11.33 17.20
C LYS A 55 -26.04 -12.57 17.86
N ILE A 56 -25.54 -12.90 19.05
CA ILE A 56 -25.99 -14.05 19.83
C ILE A 56 -26.59 -13.58 21.14
N ASN A 57 -27.77 -14.10 21.49
CA ASN A 57 -28.40 -13.84 22.78
C ASN A 57 -27.77 -14.75 23.86
N GLY A 58 -27.04 -14.17 24.81
CA GLY A 58 -26.43 -14.92 25.92
C GLY A 58 -27.44 -15.42 26.98
N TYR A 59 -28.68 -14.95 26.92
CA TYR A 59 -29.75 -15.30 27.85
C TYR A 59 -31.06 -15.59 27.12
N THR A 60 -31.88 -16.46 27.72
CA THR A 60 -33.26 -16.74 27.31
C THR A 60 -34.22 -16.34 28.42
N SER A 61 -35.47 -16.01 28.08
CA SER A 61 -36.51 -15.77 29.07
C SER A 61 -37.28 -17.06 29.33
N HIS A 62 -37.35 -17.50 30.59
CA HIS A 62 -38.18 -18.63 31.00
C HIS A 62 -39.05 -18.20 32.18
N LYS A 63 -40.37 -18.17 31.97
CA LYS A 63 -41.37 -17.69 32.94
C LYS A 63 -41.06 -16.26 33.43
N GLY A 64 -40.67 -15.37 32.52
CA GLY A 64 -40.37 -13.97 32.81
C GLY A 64 -39.05 -13.72 33.56
N ARG A 65 -38.23 -14.75 33.77
CA ARG A 65 -36.91 -14.63 34.41
C ARG A 65 -35.79 -14.95 33.41
N PRO A 66 -34.68 -14.20 33.42
CA PRO A 66 -33.53 -14.50 32.57
C PRO A 66 -32.87 -15.81 33.02
N ARG A 67 -32.54 -16.66 32.05
CA ARG A 67 -31.73 -17.86 32.22
C ARG A 67 -30.58 -17.85 31.22
N ALA A 68 -29.44 -18.45 31.59
CA ALA A 68 -28.33 -18.61 30.67
C ALA A 68 -28.78 -19.38 29.41
N ALA A 69 -28.39 -18.91 28.23
CA ALA A 69 -28.61 -19.62 27.00
C ALA A 69 -27.59 -20.76 26.84
N HIS A 70 -28.05 -21.95 26.44
CA HIS A 70 -27.15 -22.99 25.95
C HIS A 70 -26.79 -22.69 24.50
N LEU A 71 -25.53 -22.36 24.25
CA LEU A 71 -25.01 -22.10 22.90
C LEU A 71 -24.28 -23.35 22.40
N THR A 72 -24.83 -23.97 21.35
CA THR A 72 -24.11 -25.00 20.60
C THR A 72 -23.36 -24.32 19.48
N ILE A 73 -22.09 -23.99 19.72
CA ILE A 73 -21.19 -23.44 18.69
C ILE A 73 -20.64 -24.63 17.89
N GLY A 74 -21.26 -24.90 16.75
CA GLY A 74 -20.76 -25.87 15.78
C GLY A 74 -19.70 -25.28 14.85
N MET A 75 -19.00 -26.15 14.14
CA MET A 75 -18.14 -25.77 13.02
C MET A 75 -19.04 -25.53 11.79
N PHE A 76 -19.19 -24.28 11.38
CA PHE A 76 -19.93 -23.93 10.17
C PHE A 76 -19.06 -24.21 8.94
N GLU A 77 -19.48 -25.14 8.07
CA GLU A 77 -18.79 -25.39 6.80
C GLU A 77 -19.02 -24.20 5.87
N LYS A 78 -18.01 -23.32 5.79
CA LYS A 78 -18.01 -22.22 4.83
C LYS A 78 -17.63 -22.77 3.44
N LYS A 79 -18.56 -22.78 2.51
CA LYS A 79 -18.25 -22.94 1.08
C LYS A 79 -17.90 -21.55 0.54
N TRP A 80 -16.67 -21.41 0.09
CA TRP A 80 -16.18 -20.24 -0.63
C TRP A 80 -16.66 -20.30 -2.08
#